data_AF-A0A0F9M973-F1
#
_entry.id   AF-A0A0F9M973-F1
#
_cell.length_a   1.000
_cell.length_b   1.000
_cell.length_c   1.000
_cell.angle_alpha   90.00
_cell.angle_beta   90.00
_cell.angle_gamma   90.00
#
_symmetry.space_group_name_H-M   'P 1'
#
loop_
_entity.id
_entity.type
_entity.pdbx_description
1 polymer ?
#
loop_
_entity_poly.entity_id
_entity_poly.type
_entity_poly.pdbx_seq_one_letter_code
_entity_poly.pdbx_strand_id
1 'polypeptide(L)'
;FVTTCYTLPKGDCCNGKTKETEKGTKLTRRLVMTFLEYVCEKLMGPAESGTCWRCPFCDSPRASFSVRPPKKGFRVRFRCFRCDTWGDEFDLAKKFFPEDDYSKRRVRVRRWRIEYESTVFPTGERGAEGVELLWELVKGKLVDHDDLLEVVAELNCRHALRLDAAAIERTQRTTKKKRRARDA
;
A
#
# COMPACT_ATOMS: atom_id res chain seq x y z
N PHE A 1 29.37 21.19 9.25
CA PHE A 1 30.60 20.50 8.81
C PHE A 1 30.68 19.15 9.52
N VAL A 2 30.21 18.07 8.88
CA VAL A 2 30.91 16.77 8.77
C VAL A 2 30.29 16.08 7.55
N THR A 3 30.96 16.21 6.40
CA THR A 3 30.64 15.47 5.18
C THR A 3 31.24 14.09 5.34
N THR A 4 30.43 13.09 5.73
CA THR A 4 30.91 11.70 5.82
C THR A 4 30.58 11.00 4.52
N CYS A 5 31.59 10.87 3.66
CA CYS A 5 31.56 10.11 2.42
C CYS A 5 31.53 8.62 2.77
N TYR A 6 30.40 7.94 2.61
CA TYR A 6 30.34 6.48 2.72
C TYR A 6 30.65 5.85 1.37
N THR A 7 31.92 5.49 1.17
CA THR A 7 32.31 4.49 0.19
C THR A 7 31.75 3.14 0.63
N LEU A 8 30.74 2.66 -0.11
CA LEU A 8 30.10 1.36 0.10
C LEU A 8 31.08 0.22 -0.21
N PRO A 9 31.40 -0.68 0.74
CA PRO A 9 32.04 -1.94 0.39
C PRO A 9 31.02 -2.85 -0.31
N LYS A 10 31.34 -3.22 -1.55
CA LYS A 10 30.68 -4.28 -2.32
C LYS A 10 30.75 -5.57 -1.50
N GLY A 11 29.63 -5.98 -0.92
CA GLY A 11 29.51 -7.19 -0.13
C GLY A 11 28.16 -7.82 -0.40
N ASP A 12 28.10 -8.60 -1.48
CA ASP A 12 26.92 -9.29 -1.97
C ASP A 12 26.33 -10.22 -0.90
N CYS A 13 25.28 -9.77 -0.21
CA CYS A 13 24.48 -10.60 0.71
C CYS A 13 23.52 -11.55 -0.04
N CYS A 14 23.66 -11.65 -1.37
CA CYS A 14 22.88 -12.49 -2.25
C CYS A 14 23.81 -13.40 -3.07
N ASN A 15 24.75 -14.10 -2.43
CA ASN A 15 25.68 -15.00 -3.11
C ASN A 15 24.99 -16.33 -3.50
N GLY A 16 23.91 -16.24 -4.27
CA GLY A 16 23.44 -17.33 -5.10
C GLY A 16 24.19 -17.25 -6.42
N LYS A 17 25.19 -18.11 -6.62
CA LYS A 17 25.84 -18.31 -7.92
C LYS A 17 24.80 -18.73 -8.95
N THR A 18 24.17 -17.77 -9.62
CA THR A 18 23.30 -18.03 -10.77
C THR A 18 24.20 -18.35 -11.96
N LYS A 19 24.31 -19.63 -12.31
CA LYS A 19 24.87 -20.03 -13.60
C LYS A 19 24.01 -19.38 -14.70
N GLU A 20 24.65 -18.52 -15.47
CA GLU A 20 24.06 -17.83 -16.61
C GLU A 20 23.79 -18.87 -17.72
N THR A 21 22.52 -19.23 -17.86
CA THR A 21 21.99 -19.84 -19.09
C THR A 21 20.95 -18.90 -19.67
N GLU A 22 21.07 -18.71 -20.97
CA GLU A 22 20.65 -17.56 -21.75
C GLU A 22 19.13 -17.32 -21.86
N LYS A 23 18.79 -16.02 -21.85
CA LYS A 23 17.84 -15.32 -22.74
C LYS A 23 16.39 -15.86 -22.79
N GLY A 24 15.65 -15.62 -21.71
CA GLY A 24 14.20 -15.40 -21.76
C GLY A 24 13.90 -14.06 -21.08
N THR A 25 13.15 -13.19 -21.75
CA THR A 25 12.72 -11.84 -21.31
C THR A 25 12.31 -11.80 -19.83
N LYS A 26 13.26 -11.43 -18.96
CA LYS A 26 13.12 -11.34 -17.49
C LYS A 26 12.91 -9.89 -17.02
N LEU A 27 12.38 -9.05 -17.90
CA LEU A 27 11.75 -7.76 -17.61
C LEU A 27 10.24 -8.06 -17.63
N THR A 28 9.42 -7.92 -16.58
CA THR A 28 9.19 -6.76 -15.72
C THR A 28 8.34 -7.21 -14.51
N ARG A 29 8.86 -8.05 -13.60
CA ARG A 29 8.17 -8.30 -12.32
C ARG A 29 8.33 -7.15 -11.30
N ARG A 30 8.69 -5.95 -11.75
CA ARG A 30 8.51 -4.69 -11.03
C ARG A 30 7.14 -4.12 -11.40
N LEU A 31 6.03 -4.68 -10.91
CA LEU A 31 4.74 -4.05 -11.24
C LEU A 31 3.79 -3.80 -10.10
N VAL A 32 3.92 -4.45 -8.94
CA VAL A 32 3.11 -4.04 -7.78
C VAL A 32 3.93 -4.24 -6.50
N MET A 33 4.31 -3.12 -5.90
CA MET A 33 4.82 -3.06 -4.53
C MET A 33 3.78 -3.67 -3.61
N THR A 34 4.16 -4.61 -2.75
CA THR A 34 3.21 -5.23 -1.81
C THR A 34 2.85 -4.28 -0.68
N PHE A 35 1.71 -4.53 -0.01
CA PHE A 35 1.32 -3.74 1.16
C PHE A 35 2.37 -3.77 2.27
N LEU A 36 3.03 -4.92 2.50
CA LEU A 36 4.07 -5.01 3.53
C LEU A 36 5.32 -4.23 3.15
N GLU A 37 5.72 -4.23 1.87
CA GLU A 37 6.79 -3.36 1.36
C GLU A 37 6.43 -1.88 1.53
N TYR A 38 5.17 -1.50 1.31
CA TYR A 38 4.67 -0.15 1.60
C TYR A 38 4.81 0.25 3.06
N VAL A 39 4.40 -0.63 3.97
CA VAL A 39 4.56 -0.38 5.40
C VAL A 39 6.05 -0.24 5.77
N CYS A 40 6.91 -1.08 5.19
CA CYS A 40 8.35 -1.01 5.40
C CYS A 40 8.93 0.32 4.91
N GLU A 41 8.57 0.75 3.70
CA GLU A 41 9.03 2.02 3.13
C GLU A 41 8.55 3.22 3.95
N LYS A 42 7.33 3.16 4.48
CA LYS A 42 6.75 4.21 5.31
C LYS A 42 7.41 4.35 6.68
N LEU A 43 7.87 3.25 7.28
CA LEU A 43 8.46 3.23 8.62
C LEU A 43 9.99 3.37 8.60
N MET A 44 10.65 2.77 7.61
CA MET A 44 12.11 2.64 7.55
C MET A 44 12.73 3.46 6.41
N GLY A 45 11.92 4.06 5.53
CA GLY A 45 12.40 4.74 4.32
C GLY A 45 12.67 3.77 3.17
N PRO A 46 13.30 4.24 2.08
CA PRO A 46 13.56 3.41 0.90
C PRO A 46 14.44 2.19 1.23
N ALA A 47 14.22 1.10 0.51
CA ALA A 47 15.04 -0.11 0.65
C ALA A 47 16.51 0.18 0.29
N GLU A 48 17.46 -0.41 1.03
CA GLU A 48 18.89 -0.26 0.74
C GLU A 48 19.33 -1.10 -0.45
N SER A 49 18.70 -2.27 -0.64
CA SER A 49 19.04 -3.20 -1.72
C SER A 49 17.85 -4.06 -2.09
N GLY A 50 17.29 -3.88 -3.29
CA GLY A 50 16.12 -4.63 -3.75
C GLY A 50 14.92 -4.41 -2.82
N THR A 51 14.49 -5.48 -2.13
CA THR A 51 13.40 -5.47 -1.14
C THR A 51 13.93 -5.68 0.29
N CYS A 52 15.15 -5.22 0.54
CA CYS A 52 15.84 -5.35 1.82
C CYS A 52 16.07 -4.01 2.53
N TRP A 53 15.79 -3.98 3.83
CA TRP A 53 15.97 -2.86 4.75
C TRP A 53 16.93 -3.21 5.89
N ARG A 54 17.40 -2.20 6.63
CA ARG A 54 18.03 -2.42 7.93
C ARG A 54 17.01 -2.98 8.90
N CYS A 55 17.41 -3.99 9.68
CA CYS A 55 16.49 -4.63 10.61
C CYS A 55 16.28 -3.76 11.85
N PRO A 56 15.04 -3.35 12.17
CA PRO A 56 14.77 -2.54 13.36
C PRO A 56 14.86 -3.34 14.67
N PHE A 57 15.03 -4.67 14.60
CA PHE A 57 15.04 -5.55 15.78
C PHE A 57 16.45 -5.86 16.30
N CYS A 58 17.46 -5.86 15.44
CA CYS A 58 18.82 -6.26 15.81
C CYS A 58 19.90 -5.23 15.46
N ASP A 59 19.50 -4.00 15.07
CA ASP A 59 20.37 -2.87 14.73
C ASP A 59 21.55 -3.24 13.80
N SER A 60 21.30 -4.20 12.90
CA SER A 60 22.32 -4.63 11.96
C SER A 60 22.75 -3.46 11.07
N PRO A 61 24.06 -3.18 10.93
CA PRO A 61 24.54 -2.07 10.10
C PRO A 61 24.32 -2.31 8.60
N ARG A 62 23.93 -3.53 8.22
CA ARG A 62 23.63 -3.92 6.83
C ARG A 62 22.16 -4.32 6.68
N ALA A 63 21.61 -4.06 5.50
CA ALA A 63 20.34 -4.59 5.03
C ALA A 63 20.25 -6.10 5.30
N SER A 64 19.29 -6.49 6.12
CA SER A 64 19.12 -7.89 6.56
C SER A 64 17.64 -8.26 6.74
N PHE A 65 16.77 -7.26 6.77
CA PHE A 65 15.32 -7.42 6.80
C PHE A 65 14.81 -7.50 5.37
N SER A 66 14.06 -8.53 5.03
CA SER A 66 13.46 -8.67 3.68
C SER A 66 11.98 -9.00 3.77
N VAL A 67 11.21 -8.49 2.80
CA VAL A 67 9.82 -8.91 2.57
C VAL A 67 9.82 -10.07 1.57
N ARG A 68 9.16 -11.17 1.93
CA ARG A 68 9.06 -12.33 1.04
C ARG A 68 8.05 -12.05 -0.08
N PRO A 69 8.32 -12.49 -1.32
CA PRO A 69 7.37 -12.31 -2.41
C PRO A 69 6.05 -13.05 -2.09
N PRO A 70 4.91 -12.53 -2.53
CA PRO A 70 3.61 -13.14 -2.28
C PRO A 70 3.56 -14.54 -2.90
N LYS A 71 3.08 -15.51 -2.14
CA LYS A 71 2.83 -16.89 -2.59
C LYS A 71 1.33 -17.17 -2.49
N LYS A 72 0.74 -17.75 -3.54
CA LYS A 72 -0.70 -18.07 -3.59
C LYS A 72 -1.12 -18.87 -2.36
N GLY A 73 -2.11 -18.37 -1.62
CA GLY A 73 -2.65 -18.99 -0.40
C GLY A 73 -1.87 -18.69 0.88
N PHE A 74 -0.82 -17.88 0.84
CA PHE A 74 -0.02 -17.53 2.02
C PHE A 74 0.00 -16.02 2.24
N ARG A 75 -0.08 -15.61 3.51
CA ARG A 75 0.11 -14.22 3.90
C ARG A 75 1.55 -13.80 3.67
N VAL A 76 1.74 -12.57 3.18
CA VAL A 76 3.07 -11.95 3.03
C VAL A 76 3.63 -11.70 4.43
N ARG A 77 4.89 -12.07 4.64
CA ARG A 77 5.61 -11.88 5.90
C ARG A 77 7.01 -11.32 5.64
N PHE A 78 7.56 -10.63 6.62
CA PHE A 78 8.96 -10.25 6.62
C PHE A 78 9.81 -11.29 7.37
N ARG A 79 11.11 -11.32 7.07
CA ARG A 79 12.11 -12.04 7.85
C ARG A 79 13.43 -11.29 7.85
N CYS A 80 14.06 -11.19 9.02
CA CYS A 80 15.46 -10.83 9.13
C CYS A 80 16.34 -12.07 9.03
N PHE A 81 17.33 -12.07 8.14
CA PHE A 81 18.26 -13.19 7.98
C PHE A 81 19.37 -13.27 9.05
N ARG A 82 19.46 -12.28 9.94
CA ARG A 82 20.47 -12.23 11.01
C ARG A 82 19.94 -12.64 12.37
N CYS A 83 18.84 -12.03 12.81
CA CYS A 83 18.24 -12.33 14.11
C CYS A 83 17.05 -13.30 14.02
N ASP A 84 16.72 -13.78 12.82
CA ASP A 84 15.58 -14.67 12.54
C ASP A 84 14.20 -14.14 12.95
N THR A 85 14.10 -12.87 13.37
CA THR A 85 12.81 -12.23 13.61
C THR A 85 11.97 -12.22 12.33
N TRP A 86 10.71 -12.61 12.49
CA TRP A 86 9.71 -12.73 11.43
C TRP A 86 8.40 -12.16 11.94
N GLY A 87 7.55 -11.68 11.03
CA GLY A 87 6.29 -11.07 11.41
C GLY A 87 5.54 -10.46 10.22
N ASP A 88 4.53 -9.67 10.55
CA ASP A 88 3.67 -8.95 9.61
C ASP A 88 3.62 -7.44 9.87
N GLU A 89 2.70 -6.73 9.21
CA GLU A 89 2.53 -5.29 9.39
C GLU A 89 2.18 -4.87 10.83
N PHE A 90 1.53 -5.73 11.61
CA PHE A 90 1.18 -5.45 13.01
C PHE A 90 2.39 -5.59 13.92
N ASP A 91 3.25 -6.58 13.66
CA ASP A 91 4.52 -6.72 14.38
C ASP A 91 5.43 -5.50 14.16
N LEU A 92 5.46 -4.96 12.94
CA LEU A 92 6.13 -3.69 12.65
C LEU A 92 5.48 -2.52 13.38
N ALA A 93 4.15 -2.39 13.31
CA ALA A 93 3.44 -1.33 14.03
C ALA A 93 3.71 -1.38 15.54
N LYS A 94 3.74 -2.58 16.14
CA LYS A 94 4.08 -2.78 17.55
C LYS A 94 5.52 -2.36 17.88
N LYS A 95 6.48 -2.62 16.98
CA LYS A 95 7.88 -2.24 17.16
C LYS A 95 8.10 -0.73 17.08
N PHE A 96 7.45 -0.05 16.14
CA PHE A 96 7.61 1.41 15.93
C PHE A 96 6.72 2.25 16.83
N PHE A 97 5.59 1.70 17.30
CA PHE A 97 4.64 2.38 18.19
C PHE A 97 4.33 1.48 19.40
N PRO A 98 5.27 1.32 20.35
CA PRO A 98 5.11 0.42 21.49
C PRO A 98 4.00 0.85 22.45
N GLU A 99 3.68 2.15 22.51
CA GLU A 99 2.62 2.73 23.34
C GLU A 99 1.21 2.50 22.76
N ASP A 100 1.09 2.15 21.48
CA ASP A 100 -0.21 1.87 20.88
C ASP A 100 -0.74 0.54 21.45
N ASP A 101 -2.00 0.53 21.89
CA ASP A 101 -2.72 -0.71 22.14
C ASP A 101 -3.07 -1.43 20.82
N TYR A 102 -3.68 -2.61 20.91
CA TYR A 102 -4.05 -3.36 19.71
C TYR A 102 -5.06 -2.63 18.82
N SER A 103 -6.03 -1.93 19.40
CA SER A 103 -7.06 -1.19 18.66
C SER A 103 -6.46 -0.02 17.88
N LYS A 104 -5.55 0.74 18.49
CA LYS A 104 -4.81 1.83 17.83
C LYS A 104 -3.94 1.32 16.70
N ARG A 105 -3.24 0.19 16.89
CA ARG A 105 -2.48 -0.46 15.81
C ARG A 105 -3.36 -0.86 14.63
N ARG A 106 -4.56 -1.38 14.87
CA ARG A 106 -5.54 -1.71 13.81
C ARG A 106 -5.95 -0.48 13.01
N VAL A 107 -6.26 0.63 13.68
CA VAL A 107 -6.63 1.89 12.99
C VAL A 107 -5.47 2.37 12.11
N ARG A 108 -4.24 2.31 12.63
CA ARG A 108 -3.03 2.73 11.90
C ARG A 108 -2.77 1.86 10.67
N VAL A 109 -2.79 0.53 10.83
CA VAL A 109 -2.62 -0.42 9.71
C VAL A 109 -3.73 -0.25 8.67
N ARG A 110 -4.98 -0.06 9.10
CA ARG A 110 -6.11 0.22 8.19
C ARG A 110 -5.89 1.50 7.39
N ARG A 111 -5.43 2.57 8.04
CA ARG A 111 -5.10 3.83 7.37
C ARG A 111 -4.02 3.65 6.31
N TRP A 112 -2.92 2.97 6.64
CA TRP A 112 -1.87 2.67 5.66
C TRP A 112 -2.36 1.84 4.49
N ARG A 113 -3.30 0.91 4.73
CA ARG A 113 -3.91 0.11 3.67
C ARG A 113 -4.69 0.96 2.67
N ILE A 114 -5.50 1.90 3.17
CA ILE A 114 -6.23 2.85 2.33
C ILE A 114 -5.26 3.71 1.51
N GLU A 115 -4.19 4.21 2.14
CA GLU A 115 -3.17 5.01 1.46
C GLU A 115 -2.44 4.19 0.39
N TYR A 116 -2.04 2.96 0.70
CA TYR A 116 -1.43 2.02 -0.25
C TYR A 116 -2.34 1.74 -1.46
N GLU A 117 -3.60 1.39 -1.21
CA GLU A 117 -4.59 1.12 -2.27
C GLU A 117 -4.79 2.36 -3.15
N SER A 118 -4.75 3.56 -2.59
CA SER A 118 -4.83 4.80 -3.37
C SER A 118 -3.61 5.04 -4.27
N THR A 119 -2.42 4.55 -3.87
CA THR A 119 -1.19 4.69 -4.66
C THR A 119 -1.08 3.63 -5.76
N VAL A 120 -1.53 2.40 -5.50
CA VAL A 120 -1.49 1.30 -6.46
C VAL A 120 -2.62 1.41 -7.49
N PHE A 121 -3.77 1.96 -7.09
CA PHE A 121 -4.95 2.12 -7.95
C PHE A 121 -5.33 3.60 -8.06
N PRO A 122 -4.53 4.43 -8.78
CA PRO A 122 -4.83 5.84 -8.96
C PRO A 122 -6.21 5.98 -9.60
N THR A 123 -7.07 6.77 -8.95
CA THR A 123 -8.51 6.94 -9.16
C THR A 123 -8.93 7.35 -10.59
N GLY A 124 -8.00 7.59 -11.51
CA GLY A 124 -8.25 8.04 -12.88
C GLY A 124 -8.83 6.97 -13.82
N GLU A 125 -8.61 5.68 -13.53
CA GLU A 125 -9.12 4.56 -14.33
C GLU A 125 -10.17 3.73 -13.59
N ARG A 126 -10.83 4.31 -12.57
CA ARG A 126 -12.01 3.71 -11.93
C ARG A 126 -13.31 3.92 -12.74
N GLY A 127 -13.21 4.02 -14.06
CA GLY A 127 -14.35 4.01 -14.96
C GLY A 127 -14.72 2.57 -15.30
N ALA A 128 -15.86 2.08 -14.80
CA ALA A 128 -16.51 0.79 -15.09
C ALA A 128 -15.70 -0.51 -14.83
N GLU A 129 -14.45 -0.64 -15.28
CA GLU A 129 -13.64 -1.87 -15.21
C GLU A 129 -13.29 -2.29 -13.77
N GLY A 130 -13.11 -1.33 -12.86
CA GLY A 130 -12.87 -1.61 -11.44
C GLY A 130 -14.07 -2.26 -10.73
N VAL A 131 -15.29 -2.08 -11.25
CA VAL A 131 -16.51 -2.72 -10.71
C VAL A 131 -16.61 -4.16 -11.23
N GLU A 132 -16.14 -4.41 -12.45
CA GLU A 132 -16.17 -5.73 -13.11
C GLU A 132 -15.14 -6.70 -12.49
N LEU A 133 -13.95 -6.21 -12.13
CA LEU A 133 -12.96 -6.96 -11.35
C LEU A 133 -13.47 -7.31 -9.95
N LEU A 134 -14.23 -6.41 -9.31
CA LEU A 134 -14.87 -6.67 -8.03
C LEU A 134 -15.94 -7.75 -8.18
N TRP A 135 -16.75 -7.69 -9.25
CA TRP A 135 -17.79 -8.67 -9.58
C TRP A 135 -17.25 -10.08 -9.84
N GLU A 136 -16.09 -10.22 -10.51
CA GLU A 136 -15.43 -11.51 -10.71
C GLU A 136 -14.86 -12.09 -9.40
N LEU A 137 -14.41 -11.24 -8.47
CA LEU A 137 -14.03 -11.67 -7.11
C LEU A 137 -15.23 -12.17 -6.29
N VAL A 138 -16.40 -11.54 -6.43
CA VAL A 138 -17.66 -11.98 -5.79
C VAL A 138 -18.11 -13.33 -6.34
N LYS A 139 -18.11 -13.51 -7.67
CA LYS A 139 -18.46 -14.79 -8.31
C LYS A 139 -17.55 -15.94 -7.87
N GLY A 140 -16.29 -15.65 -7.56
CA GLY A 140 -15.32 -16.61 -7.05
C GLY A 140 -15.55 -17.08 -5.61
N LYS A 141 -16.58 -16.60 -4.90
CA LYS A 141 -16.87 -16.86 -3.47
C LYS A 141 -15.72 -16.50 -2.53
N LEU A 142 -14.86 -15.55 -2.91
CA LEU A 142 -13.66 -15.21 -2.13
C LEU A 142 -13.92 -14.17 -1.02
N VAL A 143 -15.12 -13.59 -0.98
CA VAL A 143 -15.53 -12.54 -0.04
C VAL A 143 -16.89 -12.91 0.52
N ASP A 144 -17.05 -12.77 1.84
CA ASP A 144 -18.32 -12.98 2.52
C ASP A 144 -19.35 -11.93 2.08
N HIS A 145 -20.61 -12.33 1.92
CA HIS A 145 -21.64 -11.48 1.35
C HIS A 145 -21.91 -10.24 2.21
N ASP A 146 -21.79 -10.36 3.54
CA ASP A 146 -22.01 -9.26 4.47
C ASP A 146 -20.90 -8.19 4.39
N ASP A 147 -19.64 -8.60 4.25
CA ASP A 147 -18.52 -7.67 4.01
C ASP A 147 -18.71 -6.91 2.68
N LEU A 148 -19.30 -7.57 1.67
CA LEU A 148 -19.60 -6.94 0.39
C LEU A 148 -20.69 -5.88 0.52
N LEU A 149 -21.74 -6.16 1.28
CA LEU A 149 -22.85 -5.22 1.50
C LEU A 149 -22.37 -3.94 2.20
N GLU A 150 -21.45 -4.05 3.16
CA GLU A 150 -20.88 -2.88 3.85
C GLU A 150 -20.08 -2.00 2.87
N VAL A 151 -19.27 -2.60 2.01
CA VAL A 151 -18.50 -1.88 0.98
C VAL A 151 -19.42 -1.22 -0.05
N VAL A 152 -20.47 -1.93 -0.50
CA VAL A 152 -21.47 -1.38 -1.44
C VAL A 152 -22.25 -0.24 -0.81
N ALA A 153 -22.65 -0.36 0.45
CA ALA A 153 -23.32 0.71 1.18
C ALA A 153 -22.44 1.96 1.32
N GLU A 154 -21.15 1.79 1.62
CA GLU A 154 -20.20 2.90 1.70
C GLU A 154 -20.01 3.58 0.33
N LEU A 155 -19.90 2.80 -0.76
CA LEU A 155 -19.81 3.32 -2.12
C LEU A 155 -21.06 4.09 -2.54
N ASN A 156 -22.25 3.57 -2.25
CA ASN A 156 -23.53 4.22 -2.53
C ASN A 156 -23.67 5.52 -1.74
N CYS A 157 -23.27 5.54 -0.46
CA CYS A 157 -23.29 6.75 0.36
C CYS A 157 -22.37 7.84 -0.22
N ARG A 158 -21.16 7.47 -0.65
CA ARG A 158 -20.23 8.41 -1.32
C ARG A 158 -20.78 8.92 -2.65
N HIS A 159 -21.49 8.07 -3.40
CA HIS A 159 -22.10 8.47 -4.66
C HIS A 159 -23.25 9.46 -4.43
N ALA A 160 -24.11 9.21 -3.44
CA ALA A 160 -25.20 10.12 -3.06
C ALA A 160 -24.67 11.51 -2.68
N LEU A 161 -23.63 11.58 -1.84
CA LEU A 161 -23.01 12.86 -1.44
C LEU A 161 -22.44 13.65 -2.63
N ARG A 162 -21.90 12.97 -3.65
CA ARG A 162 -21.41 13.62 -4.87
C ARG A 162 -22.55 14.20 -5.71
N LEU A 163 -23.68 13.50 -5.80
CA LEU A 163 -24.86 14.00 -6.51
C LEU A 163 -25.45 15.22 -5.81
N ASP A 164 -25.51 15.21 -4.48
CA ASP A 164 -25.99 16.35 -3.69
C ASP A 164 -25.08 17.56 -3.84
N ALA A 165 -23.76 17.38 -3.79
CA ALA A 165 -22.80 18.46 -4.03
C ALA A 165 -22.96 19.07 -5.43
N ALA A 166 -23.13 18.24 -6.47
CA ALA A 166 -23.37 18.71 -7.83
C ALA A 166 -24.72 19.44 -7.98
N ALA A 167 -25.76 18.99 -7.27
CA ALA A 167 -27.06 19.68 -7.23
C ALA A 167 -26.95 21.05 -6.54
N ILE A 168 -26.21 21.15 -5.43
CA ILE A 168 -25.95 22.42 -4.73
C ILE A 168 -25.19 23.40 -5.64
N GLU A 169 -24.18 22.96 -6.39
CA GLU A 169 -23.50 23.85 -7.34
C GLU A 169 -24.42 24.36 -8.45
N ARG A 170 -25.31 23.50 -8.98
CA ARG A 170 -26.28 23.91 -10.00
C ARG A 170 -27.24 24.97 -9.46
N THR A 171 -27.76 24.80 -8.25
CA THR A 171 -28.66 25.79 -7.64
C THR A 171 -27.94 27.11 -7.39
N GLN A 172 -26.70 27.09 -6.89
CA GLN A 172 -25.88 28.31 -6.71
C GLN A 172 -25.61 29.05 -8.02
N ARG A 173 -25.34 28.34 -9.13
CA ARG A 173 -25.17 28.98 -10.45
C ARG A 173 -26.44 29.66 -10.93
N THR A 174 -27.60 29.03 -10.73
CA THR A 174 -28.88 29.63 -11.15
C THR A 174 -29.27 30.85 -10.32
N THR A 175 -29.05 30.83 -9.00
CA THR A 175 -29.35 31.98 -8.13
C THR A 175 -28.41 33.16 -8.39
N LYS A 176 -27.12 32.89 -8.64
CA LYS A 176 -26.15 33.92 -9.04
C LYS A 176 -26.51 34.57 -10.37
N LYS A 177 -26.98 33.80 -11.36
CA LYS A 177 -27.47 34.31 -12.65
C LYS A 177 -28.70 35.22 -12.47
N LYS A 178 -29.66 34.81 -11.63
CA LYS A 178 -30.86 35.61 -11.32
C LYS A 178 -30.53 36.94 -10.62
N ARG A 179 -29.57 36.96 -9.69
CA ARG A 179 -29.11 38.20 -9.04
C ARG A 179 -28.52 39.19 -10.04
N ARG A 180 -27.60 38.73 -10.89
CA ARG A 180 -26.99 39.57 -11.95
C ARG A 180 -28.00 40.17 -12.93
N ALA A 181 -29.09 39.45 -13.21
CA ALA A 181 -30.17 39.94 -14.08
C ALA A 181 -31.10 40.95 -13.40
N ARG A 182 -31.06 41.07 -12.07
CA ARG A 182 -31.85 42.05 -11.31
C ARG A 182 -31.11 43.36 -11.10
N ASP A 183 -29.78 43.29 -11.05
CA ASP A 183 -28.90 44.45 -10.82
C ASP A 183 -28.52 45.19 -12.12
N ALA A 184 -28.91 44.66 -13.29
CA ALA A 184 -28.69 45.22 -14.63
C ALA A 184 -29.99 45.82 -15.18
#